data_AF-A0A1J5HGQ4-F1
#
_entry.id   AF-A0A1J5HGQ4-F1
#
_cell.length_a   1.000
_cell.length_b   1.000
_cell.length_c   1.000
_cell.angle_alpha   90.00
_cell.angle_beta   90.00
_cell.angle_gamma   90.00
#
_symmetry.space_group_name_H-M   'P 1'
#
loop_
_entity.id
_entity.type
_entity.pdbx_description
1 polymer ?
#
loop_
_entity_poly.entity_id
_entity_poly.type
_entity_poly.pdbx_seq_one_letter_code
_entity_poly.pdbx_strand_id
1 'polypeptide(L)'
;MIVADNTFRNKREILKMVGKTLEQLLKRPDMTEQIAQELRNDIDEHLVQASTPMKFADNLRTFCTKHTAFKEVLIKAQNLNSEYLQSAGTEAIDTLIDADPEKWQLAGEALQEMDEANFESWAQTLPVNARSKFTGQLIIE
;
A
#
# COMPACT_ATOMS: atom_id res chain seq x y z
N MET A 1 -0.39 -11.13 2.26
CA MET A 1 1.02 -11.14 1.82
C MET A 1 1.24 -10.03 0.80
N ILE A 2 0.58 -10.09 -0.36
CA ILE A 2 0.62 -9.07 -1.44
C ILE A 2 0.53 -7.62 -0.94
N VAL A 3 -0.48 -7.29 -0.14
CA VAL A 3 -0.67 -5.92 0.39
C VAL A 3 0.50 -5.47 1.27
N ALA A 4 0.98 -6.35 2.14
CA ALA A 4 2.12 -6.05 3.01
C ALA A 4 3.40 -5.84 2.19
N ASP A 5 3.62 -6.67 1.18
CA ASP A 5 4.76 -6.59 0.26
C ASP A 5 4.75 -5.29 -0.54
N ASN A 6 3.60 -4.91 -1.11
CA ASN A 6 3.43 -3.64 -1.82
C ASN A 6 3.61 -2.44 -0.88
N THR A 7 3.04 -2.49 0.32
CA THR A 7 3.25 -1.46 1.34
C THR A 7 4.73 -1.29 1.65
N PHE A 8 5.47 -2.39 1.74
CA PHE A 8 6.92 -2.38 1.97
C PHE A 8 7.72 -1.87 0.77
N ARG A 9 7.33 -2.21 -0.46
CA ARG A 9 7.90 -1.63 -1.69
C ARG A 9 7.84 -0.10 -1.65
N ASN A 10 6.70 0.43 -1.20
CA ASN A 10 6.43 1.86 -1.08
C ASN A 10 7.01 2.48 0.21
N LYS A 11 7.74 1.72 1.04
CA LYS A 11 8.26 2.16 2.35
C LYS A 11 8.96 3.51 2.28
N ARG A 12 9.84 3.73 1.30
CA ARG A 12 10.59 4.98 1.16
C ARG A 12 9.66 6.18 0.95
N GLU A 13 8.65 6.05 0.09
CA GLU A 13 7.71 7.13 -0.18
C GLU A 13 6.78 7.37 1.01
N ILE A 14 6.32 6.30 1.66
CA ILE A 14 5.54 6.37 2.90
C ILE A 14 6.32 7.10 3.99
N LEU A 15 7.60 6.77 4.22
CA LEU A 15 8.45 7.45 5.21
C LEU A 15 8.66 8.93 4.89
N LYS A 16 8.73 9.33 3.61
CA LYS A 16 8.74 10.76 3.25
C LYS A 16 7.42 11.45 3.63
N MET A 17 6.28 10.79 3.42
CA MET A 17 4.97 11.34 3.83
C MET A 17 4.86 11.49 5.35
N VAL A 18 5.36 10.49 6.10
CA VAL A 18 5.50 10.57 7.56
C VAL A 18 6.38 11.75 7.96
N GLY A 19 7.56 11.89 7.36
CA GLY A 19 8.50 12.99 7.65
C GLY A 19 7.89 14.38 7.39
N LYS A 20 7.22 14.57 6.26
CA LYS A 20 6.51 15.83 5.96
C LYS A 20 5.41 16.14 6.98
N THR A 21 4.66 15.13 7.41
CA THR A 21 3.60 15.29 8.42
C THR A 21 4.20 15.65 9.78
N LEU A 22 5.31 15.00 10.16
CA LEU A 22 6.06 15.32 11.36
C LEU A 22 6.56 16.78 11.32
N GLU A 23 7.19 17.23 10.23
CA GLU A 23 7.65 18.62 10.08
C GLU A 23 6.54 19.65 10.25
N GLN A 24 5.32 19.35 9.80
CA GLN A 24 4.16 20.22 9.98
C GLN A 24 3.69 20.23 11.43
N LEU A 25 3.69 19.08 12.10
CA LEU A 25 3.33 18.95 13.50
C LEU A 25 4.32 19.68 14.42
N LEU A 26 5.62 19.61 14.12
CA LEU A 26 6.67 20.28 14.87
C LEU A 26 6.56 21.83 14.85
N LYS A 27 5.81 22.40 13.89
CA LYS A 27 5.58 23.85 13.80
C LYS A 27 4.38 24.32 14.63
N ARG A 28 3.61 23.39 15.21
CA ARG A 28 2.41 23.75 15.97
C ARG A 28 2.79 24.22 17.38
N PRO A 29 2.08 25.24 17.91
CA PRO A 29 2.40 25.83 19.21
C PRO A 29 2.14 24.90 20.41
N ASP A 30 1.34 23.84 20.22
CA ASP A 30 1.04 22.80 21.21
C ASP A 30 2.08 21.66 21.22
N MET A 31 3.06 21.68 20.32
CA MET A 31 4.11 20.66 20.27
C MET A 31 5.20 20.92 21.31
N THR A 32 5.28 20.06 22.32
CA THR A 32 6.38 20.08 23.29
C THR A 32 7.58 19.27 22.80
N GLU A 33 8.77 19.57 23.31
CA GLU A 33 9.98 18.82 23.00
C GLU A 33 9.85 17.34 23.37
N GLN A 34 9.18 17.05 24.48
CA GLN A 34 8.93 15.67 24.92
C GLN A 34 8.02 14.91 23.93
N ILE A 35 6.90 15.50 23.50
CA ILE A 35 5.99 14.88 22.53
C ILE A 35 6.70 14.67 21.18
N ALA A 36 7.49 15.67 20.75
CA ALA A 36 8.28 15.58 19.53
C ALA A 36 9.30 14.44 19.59
N GLN A 37 9.97 14.25 20.73
CA GLN A 37 10.96 13.18 20.90
C GLN A 37 10.29 11.80 20.97
N GLU A 38 9.19 11.66 21.70
CA GLU A 38 8.41 10.41 21.77
C GLU A 38 7.93 10.01 20.37
N LEU A 39 7.42 10.95 19.58
CA LEU A 39 6.95 10.69 18.22
C LEU A 39 8.08 10.29 17.27
N ARG A 40 9.27 10.90 17.40
CA ARG A 40 10.46 10.51 16.63
C ARG A 40 10.92 9.10 16.97
N ASN A 41 10.96 8.76 18.25
CA ASN A 41 11.34 7.42 18.71
C ASN A 41 10.35 6.37 18.17
N ASP A 42 9.04 6.63 18.27
CA ASP A 42 8.00 5.75 17.73
C ASP A 42 8.18 5.52 16.21
N ILE A 43 8.51 6.56 15.44
CA ILE A 43 8.76 6.46 14.00
C ILE A 43 9.99 5.60 13.72
N ASP A 44 11.10 5.85 14.42
CA ASP A 44 12.35 5.13 14.19
C ASP A 44 12.21 3.64 14.55
N GLU A 45 11.69 3.35 15.74
CA GLU A 45 11.55 1.98 16.25
C GLU A 45 10.55 1.16 15.43
N HIS A 46 9.41 1.75 15.05
CA HIS A 46 8.32 0.99 14.45
C HIS A 46 8.28 1.08 12.92
N LEU A 47 8.67 2.20 12.30
CA LEU A 47 8.54 2.38 10.84
C LEU A 47 9.89 2.25 10.13
N VAL A 48 10.92 2.94 10.61
CA VAL A 48 12.24 2.93 9.96
C VAL A 48 12.91 1.58 10.12
N GLN A 49 12.95 1.03 11.34
CA GLN A 49 13.61 -0.23 11.64
C GLN A 49 12.83 -1.48 11.20
N ALA A 50 11.55 -1.37 10.82
CA ALA A 50 10.78 -2.50 10.32
C ALA A 50 11.41 -3.06 9.03
N SER A 51 12.01 -4.24 9.10
CA SER A 51 12.76 -4.86 8.01
C SER A 51 11.96 -5.87 7.20
N THR A 52 10.76 -6.26 7.68
CA THR A 52 9.90 -7.21 6.97
C THR A 52 8.60 -6.55 6.52
N PRO A 53 8.02 -7.00 5.39
CA PRO A 53 6.77 -6.43 4.88
C PRO A 53 5.62 -6.47 5.87
N MET A 54 5.39 -7.64 6.49
CA MET A 54 4.34 -7.80 7.50
C MET A 54 4.53 -6.84 8.68
N LYS A 55 5.74 -6.77 9.25
CA LYS A 55 6.00 -5.87 10.39
C LYS A 55 5.79 -4.41 10.01
N PHE A 56 6.26 -3.99 8.83
CA PHE A 56 6.11 -2.60 8.42
C PHE A 56 4.64 -2.22 8.21
N ALA A 57 3.85 -3.06 7.53
CA ALA A 57 2.43 -2.79 7.29
C ALA A 57 1.63 -2.74 8.60
N ASP A 58 1.87 -3.68 9.51
CA ASP A 58 1.20 -3.72 10.82
C ASP A 58 1.61 -2.53 11.70
N ASN A 59 2.91 -2.20 11.72
CA ASN A 59 3.43 -1.06 12.47
C ASN A 59 2.90 0.26 11.91
N LEU A 60 2.82 0.42 10.59
CA LEU A 60 2.26 1.61 9.96
C LEU A 60 0.79 1.81 10.36
N ARG A 61 -0.01 0.74 10.30
CA ARG A 61 -1.42 0.78 10.71
C ARG A 61 -1.56 1.13 12.19
N THR A 62 -0.78 0.48 13.04
CA THR A 62 -0.79 0.71 14.50
C THR A 62 -0.37 2.13 14.83
N PHE A 63 0.71 2.61 14.22
CA PHE A 63 1.22 3.97 14.38
C PHE A 63 0.19 5.03 13.97
N CYS A 64 -0.42 4.90 12.79
CA CYS A 64 -1.42 5.88 12.32
C CYS A 64 -2.73 5.83 13.11
N THR A 65 -3.02 4.70 13.78
CA THR A 65 -4.17 4.58 14.70
C THR A 65 -3.86 5.26 16.04
N LYS A 66 -2.64 5.09 16.56
CA LYS A 66 -2.16 5.74 17.80
C LYS A 66 -2.02 7.26 17.61
N HIS A 67 -1.51 7.69 16.46
CA HIS A 67 -1.23 9.08 16.13
C HIS A 67 -2.13 9.57 15.00
N THR A 68 -3.33 10.04 15.36
CA THR A 68 -4.40 10.41 14.41
C THR A 68 -4.00 11.46 13.37
N ALA A 69 -3.01 12.30 13.69
CA ALA A 69 -2.43 13.26 12.75
C ALA A 69 -1.83 12.61 11.48
N PHE A 70 -1.51 11.32 11.53
CA PHE A 70 -0.94 10.55 10.42
C PHE A 70 -1.97 9.71 9.67
N LYS A 71 -3.27 9.83 9.97
CA LYS A 71 -4.33 9.09 9.27
C LYS A 71 -4.28 9.27 7.74
N GLU A 72 -3.98 10.47 7.28
CA GLU A 72 -3.81 10.77 5.85
C GLU A 72 -2.63 10.02 5.20
N VAL A 73 -1.58 9.70 5.97
CA VAL A 73 -0.47 8.87 5.47
C VAL A 73 -0.95 7.45 5.20
N LEU A 74 -1.79 6.89 6.08
CA LEU A 74 -2.35 5.56 5.89
C LEU A 74 -3.24 5.49 4.64
N ILE A 75 -4.11 6.49 4.44
CA ILE A 75 -4.98 6.58 3.25
C ILE A 75 -4.13 6.67 1.97
N LYS A 76 -3.08 7.51 1.96
CA LYS A 76 -2.20 7.63 0.79
C LYS A 76 -1.39 6.36 0.52
N ALA A 77 -0.94 5.66 1.57
CA ALA A 77 -0.28 4.38 1.42
C ALA A 77 -1.20 3.32 0.77
N GLN A 78 -2.46 3.28 1.19
CA GLN A 78 -3.47 2.40 0.60
C GLN A 78 -3.73 2.75 -0.86
N ASN A 79 -3.84 4.04 -1.20
CA ASN A 79 -4.01 4.47 -2.59
C ASN A 79 -2.82 4.07 -3.47
N LEU A 80 -1.59 4.24 -3.01
CA LEU A 80 -0.40 3.79 -3.74
C LEU A 80 -0.41 2.29 -4.01
N ASN A 81 -0.89 1.49 -3.05
CA ASN A 81 -1.03 0.06 -3.22
C ASN A 81 -2.13 -0.27 -4.23
N SER A 82 -3.29 0.38 -4.14
CA SER A 82 -4.39 0.21 -5.10
C SER A 82 -3.97 0.57 -6.52
N GLU A 83 -3.32 1.72 -6.74
CA GLU A 83 -2.81 2.14 -8.05
C GLU A 83 -1.86 1.09 -8.65
N TYR A 84 -0.95 0.56 -7.83
CA TYR A 84 -0.01 -0.47 -8.27
C TYR A 84 -0.71 -1.78 -8.63
N LEU A 85 -1.66 -2.23 -7.79
CA LEU A 85 -2.43 -3.45 -8.02
C LEU A 85 -3.33 -3.32 -9.26
N GLN A 86 -3.93 -2.14 -9.48
CA GLN A 86 -4.70 -1.85 -10.69
C GLN A 86 -3.83 -1.84 -11.94
N SER A 87 -2.63 -1.25 -11.89
CA SER A 87 -1.68 -1.28 -13.01
C SER A 87 -1.28 -2.71 -13.37
N ALA A 88 -0.84 -3.49 -12.38
CA ALA A 88 -0.46 -4.89 -12.58
C ALA A 88 -1.63 -5.75 -13.09
N GLY A 89 -2.84 -5.48 -12.58
CA GLY A 89 -4.03 -6.19 -13.00
C GLY A 89 -4.45 -5.87 -14.44
N THR A 90 -4.30 -4.61 -14.84
CA THR A 90 -4.58 -4.15 -16.21
C THR A 90 -3.63 -4.83 -17.19
N GLU A 91 -2.33 -4.85 -16.89
CA GLU A 91 -1.35 -5.56 -17.72
C GLU A 91 -1.65 -7.06 -17.83
N ALA A 92 -2.13 -7.70 -16.76
CA ALA A 92 -2.52 -9.10 -16.79
C ALA A 92 -3.74 -9.34 -17.69
N ILE A 93 -4.74 -8.46 -17.65
CA ILE A 93 -5.95 -8.50 -18.48
C ILE A 93 -5.64 -8.22 -19.94
N ASP A 94 -4.78 -7.26 -20.25
CA ASP A 94 -4.45 -6.86 -21.63
C ASP A 94 -3.93 -8.05 -22.45
N THR A 95 -3.26 -9.00 -21.79
CA THR A 95 -2.79 -10.25 -22.43
C THR A 95 -3.89 -11.25 -22.79
N LEU A 96 -5.13 -10.99 -22.37
CA LEU A 96 -6.29 -11.87 -22.52
C LEU A 96 -7.37 -11.29 -23.43
N ILE A 97 -7.37 -9.98 -23.69
CA ILE A 97 -8.44 -9.27 -24.42
C ILE A 97 -8.75 -9.94 -25.76
N ASP A 98 -7.73 -10.39 -26.51
CA ASP A 98 -7.93 -11.04 -27.82
C ASP A 98 -8.62 -12.41 -27.74
N ALA A 99 -8.61 -13.07 -26.58
CA ALA A 99 -9.19 -14.40 -26.42
C ALA A 99 -10.70 -14.38 -26.12
N ASP A 100 -11.16 -13.39 -25.35
CA ASP A 100 -12.57 -13.20 -24.98
C ASP A 100 -12.82 -11.74 -24.54
N PRO A 101 -13.03 -10.82 -25.49
CA PRO A 101 -13.05 -9.38 -25.21
C PRO A 101 -14.10 -8.96 -24.18
N GLU A 102 -15.31 -9.52 -24.26
CA GLU A 102 -16.42 -9.15 -23.36
C GLU A 102 -16.13 -9.55 -21.92
N LYS A 103 -15.63 -10.78 -21.70
CA LYS A 103 -15.29 -11.26 -20.36
C LYS A 103 -14.18 -10.44 -19.72
N TRP A 104 -13.13 -10.12 -20.49
CA TRP A 104 -11.94 -9.46 -19.95
C TRP A 104 -12.13 -7.96 -19.79
N GLN A 105 -13.00 -7.34 -20.58
CA GLN A 105 -13.45 -5.97 -20.35
C GLN A 105 -14.21 -5.85 -19.03
N LEU A 106 -15.16 -6.76 -18.74
CA LEU A 106 -15.86 -6.80 -17.45
C LEU A 106 -14.90 -7.01 -16.26
N ALA A 107 -13.89 -7.87 -16.42
CA ALA A 107 -12.87 -8.07 -15.40
C ALA A 107 -12.01 -6.82 -15.14
N GLY A 108 -11.75 -6.02 -16.19
CA GLY A 108 -11.03 -4.75 -16.10
C GLY A 108 -11.84 -3.64 -15.47
N GLU A 109 -13.13 -3.56 -15.75
CA GLU A 109 -14.05 -2.65 -15.06
C GLU A 109 -14.12 -3.00 -13.57
N ALA A 110 -14.27 -4.29 -13.22
CA ALA A 110 -14.27 -4.75 -11.84
C ALA A 110 -12.96 -4.41 -11.11
N LEU A 111 -11.81 -4.47 -11.79
CA LEU A 111 -10.49 -4.15 -11.23
C LEU A 111 -10.40 -2.69 -10.74
N GLN A 112 -11.04 -1.75 -11.45
CA GLN A 112 -11.02 -0.32 -11.10
C GLN A 112 -11.74 -0.02 -9.77
N GLU A 113 -12.67 -0.89 -9.38
CA GLU A 113 -13.45 -0.75 -8.14
C GLU A 113 -12.85 -1.53 -6.95
N MET A 114 -11.74 -2.25 -7.15
CA MET A 114 -11.14 -3.10 -6.12
C MET A 114 -10.36 -2.30 -5.06
N ASP A 115 -10.50 -2.75 -3.81
CA ASP A 115 -9.67 -2.34 -2.67
C ASP A 115 -8.76 -3.50 -2.21
N GLU A 116 -7.85 -3.21 -1.28
CA GLU A 116 -6.90 -4.19 -0.71
C GLU A 116 -7.57 -5.47 -0.17
N ALA A 117 -8.84 -5.42 0.22
CA ALA A 117 -9.56 -6.56 0.79
C ALA A 117 -10.06 -7.53 -0.30
N ASN A 118 -10.36 -7.02 -1.50
CA ASN A 118 -11.03 -7.79 -2.54
C ASN A 118 -10.11 -8.19 -3.71
N PHE A 119 -8.90 -7.64 -3.77
CA PHE A 119 -7.91 -7.92 -4.82
C PHE A 119 -7.55 -9.40 -4.99
N GLU A 120 -7.41 -10.15 -3.90
CA GLU A 120 -7.07 -11.57 -3.99
C GLU A 120 -8.19 -12.40 -4.61
N SER A 121 -9.44 -12.06 -4.30
CA SER A 121 -10.63 -12.70 -4.90
C SER A 121 -10.70 -12.40 -6.39
N TRP A 122 -10.50 -11.14 -6.79
CA TRP A 122 -10.44 -10.75 -8.19
C TRP A 122 -9.35 -11.51 -8.96
N ALA A 123 -8.14 -11.64 -8.41
CA ALA A 123 -7.04 -12.33 -9.08
C ALA A 123 -7.32 -13.83 -9.32
N GLN A 124 -8.21 -14.45 -8.54
CA GLN A 124 -8.63 -15.85 -8.74
C GLN A 124 -9.55 -16.03 -9.95
N THR A 125 -10.14 -14.96 -10.46
CA THR A 125 -10.99 -15.00 -11.68
C THR A 125 -10.16 -15.11 -12.97
N LEU A 126 -8.87 -14.76 -12.89
CA LEU A 126 -7.95 -14.81 -14.01
C LEU A 126 -7.52 -16.26 -14.33
N PRO A 127 -7.26 -16.60 -15.61
CA PRO A 127 -6.66 -17.87 -15.97
C PRO A 127 -5.27 -17.98 -15.35
N VAL A 128 -4.81 -19.21 -15.07
CA VAL A 128 -3.55 -19.49 -14.35
C VAL A 128 -2.38 -18.66 -14.88
N ASN A 129 -2.23 -18.57 -16.20
CA ASN A 129 -1.11 -17.87 -16.85
C ASN A 129 -1.10 -16.36 -16.54
N ALA A 130 -2.27 -15.72 -16.60
CA ALA A 130 -2.41 -14.29 -16.31
C ALA A 130 -2.36 -14.02 -14.80
N ARG A 131 -2.95 -14.92 -14.00
CA ARG A 131 -2.81 -14.87 -12.54
C ARG A 131 -1.35 -14.96 -12.12
N SER A 132 -0.57 -15.87 -12.72
CA SER A 132 0.87 -16.01 -12.44
C SER A 132 1.65 -14.76 -12.85
N LYS A 133 1.35 -14.15 -14.00
CA LYS A 133 1.94 -12.86 -14.41
C LYS A 133 1.62 -11.77 -13.40
N PHE A 134 0.35 -11.63 -13.02
CA PHE A 134 -0.10 -10.68 -12.00
C PHE A 134 0.65 -10.89 -10.68
N THR A 135 0.56 -12.09 -10.08
CA THR A 135 1.23 -12.35 -8.79
C THR A 135 2.75 -12.24 -8.87
N GLY A 136 3.36 -12.58 -10.01
CA GLY A 136 4.79 -12.45 -10.23
C GLY A 136 5.27 -11.00 -10.25
N GLN A 137 4.46 -10.06 -10.74
CA GLN A 137 4.78 -8.63 -10.66
C GLN A 137 4.69 -8.09 -9.22
N LEU A 138 3.85 -8.68 -8.38
CA LEU A 138 3.60 -8.20 -7.02
C LEU A 138 4.65 -8.68 -6.02
N ILE A 139 5.21 -9.87 -6.23
CA ILE A 139 6.28 -10.41 -5.38
C ILE A 139 7.58 -9.68 -5.73
N ILE A 140 8.22 -9.09 -4.72
CA ILE A 140 9.53 -8.45 -4.83
C ILE A 140 10.58 -9.57 -4.79
N GLU A 141 11.48 -9.63 -5.78
CA GLU A 141 12.79 -10.29 -5.64
C GLU A 141 13.77 -9.42 -4.84
#